data_AF-A0A8J2T3M3-F1
#
_entry.id   AF-A0A8J2T3M3-F1
#
_cell.length_a   1.000
_cell.length_b   1.000
_cell.length_c   1.000
_cell.angle_alpha   90.00
_cell.angle_beta   90.00
_cell.angle_gamma   90.00
#
_symmetry.space_group_name_H-M   'P 1'
#
loop_
_entity.id
_entity.type
_entity.pdbx_description
1 polymer ?
#
loop_
_entity_poly.entity_id
_entity_poly.type
_entity_poly.pdbx_seq_one_letter_code
_entity_poly.pdbx_strand_id
1 'polypeptide(L)'
;MQADTEEYLREAAGRGHEMVQQMVQKLSGALIYPDAATCRRAKLWDVYASEWGAEAGWVAGMAASNREAKETLENVGDEWAPAAHTKRVVDEWILSEVSLKTHCCEIGSGGGRIGRMVAPRVSKLQCFDVSAKMLAAAKQALASQENVTFAQIHGDASGADAGFSDKPRHYAPQHKHAYDFVYCFDVMVHMDAHAMFRCLKRIRALLKDEGKAFISTSNLLAPDGFRRFEAQEKYSVGGFYFVTPETVRCLVSRAGLRVVRELSAPDASNTYYNRDYLALLAPVVEAPAIAPVVAVSPTVNTASSPVSQDAAAVAAMDEDEIVDAVEAAESSGDCAAVVRLLGSALALEEPETAVEAVADALLRLGSAHAAALGEAGACERVAAALALPCCGDEPSLAEVLLGCCRVLAKSGANAAKLLANDGAARLVSAMEAHVASGEPTLQEQGCLAIEALAVAGGAAALREAGAEAAIEGARGDIVNERNKTYPDRALAALAGS
;
A
#
# COMPACT_ATOMS: atom_id res chain seq x y z
N MET A 1 4.50 -17.22 -25.43
CA MET A 1 4.17 -16.71 -24.08
C MET A 1 4.20 -15.19 -23.98
N GLN A 2 5.33 -14.51 -24.26
CA GLN A 2 5.39 -13.04 -24.23
C GLN A 2 4.54 -12.37 -25.34
N ALA A 3 4.59 -12.91 -26.56
CA ALA A 3 3.79 -12.43 -27.68
C ALA A 3 2.28 -12.62 -27.46
N ASP A 4 1.87 -13.76 -26.89
CA ASP A 4 0.46 -14.10 -26.65
C ASP A 4 -0.17 -13.21 -25.54
N THR A 5 0.66 -12.73 -24.60
CA THR A 5 0.22 -11.81 -23.53
C THR A 5 0.06 -10.38 -24.05
N GLU A 6 0.92 -9.95 -24.98
CA GLU A 6 0.76 -8.66 -25.68
C GLU A 6 -0.45 -8.66 -26.63
N GLU A 7 -0.72 -9.78 -27.28
CA GLU A 7 -1.88 -9.95 -28.17
C GLU A 7 -3.20 -9.92 -27.38
N TYR A 8 -3.25 -10.59 -26.23
CA TYR A 8 -4.38 -10.50 -25.30
C TYR A 8 -4.63 -9.07 -24.78
N LEU A 9 -3.57 -8.30 -24.51
CA LEU A 9 -3.68 -6.91 -24.08
C LEU A 9 -4.12 -5.97 -25.22
N ARG A 10 -3.74 -6.27 -26.47
CA ARG A 10 -4.24 -5.57 -27.67
C ARG A 10 -5.73 -5.82 -27.90
N GLU A 11 -6.20 -7.05 -27.73
CA GLU A 11 -7.61 -7.40 -27.89
C GLU A 11 -8.48 -6.83 -26.76
N ALA A 12 -7.97 -6.79 -25.53
CA ALA A 12 -8.66 -6.22 -24.39
C ALA A 12 -8.74 -4.67 -24.42
N ALA A 13 -7.76 -4.00 -25.05
CA ALA A 13 -7.70 -2.55 -25.21
C ALA A 13 -8.49 -2.09 -26.45
N GLY A 14 -9.80 -2.39 -26.47
CA GLY A 14 -10.71 -1.98 -27.54
C GLY A 14 -10.64 -0.49 -27.87
N ARG A 15 -10.37 -0.19 -29.14
CA ARG A 15 -10.59 1.07 -29.90
C ARG A 15 -10.74 2.35 -29.05
N GLY A 16 -9.61 2.93 -28.66
CA GLY A 16 -9.54 4.28 -28.10
C GLY A 16 -8.11 4.77 -27.87
N HIS A 17 -7.64 5.67 -28.74
CA HIS A 17 -6.38 6.43 -28.70
C HIS A 17 -5.05 5.66 -28.78
N GLU A 18 -4.65 5.39 -30.02
CA GLU A 18 -3.30 4.96 -30.45
C GLU A 18 -2.16 5.80 -29.84
N MET A 19 -2.39 7.10 -29.61
CA MET A 19 -1.43 8.02 -28.98
C MET A 19 -1.22 7.75 -27.48
N VAL A 20 -2.28 7.36 -26.75
CA VAL A 20 -2.18 6.96 -25.33
C VAL A 20 -1.47 5.62 -25.24
N GLN A 21 -1.73 4.69 -26.16
CA GLN A 21 -0.99 3.43 -26.22
C GLN A 21 0.49 3.64 -26.53
N GLN A 22 0.83 4.57 -27.44
CA GLN A 22 2.21 4.94 -27.73
C GLN A 22 2.89 5.69 -26.57
N MET A 23 2.15 6.53 -25.84
CA MET A 23 2.66 7.23 -24.65
C MET A 23 2.85 6.27 -23.49
N VAL A 24 1.90 5.36 -23.24
CA VAL A 24 2.01 4.27 -22.27
C VAL A 24 3.16 3.33 -22.64
N GLN A 25 3.36 2.98 -23.92
CA GLN A 25 4.52 2.19 -24.36
C GLN A 25 5.84 2.94 -24.12
N LYS A 26 5.91 4.24 -24.43
CA LYS A 26 7.11 5.07 -24.20
C LYS A 26 7.40 5.31 -22.72
N LEU A 27 6.37 5.46 -21.91
CA LEU A 27 6.47 5.65 -20.46
C LEU A 27 6.59 4.31 -19.70
N SER A 28 6.23 3.17 -20.29
CA SER A 28 6.34 1.85 -19.64
C SER A 28 7.78 1.45 -19.30
N GLY A 29 8.76 2.04 -20.00
CA GLY A 29 10.18 1.91 -19.66
C GLY A 29 10.64 2.82 -18.51
N ALA A 30 9.84 3.82 -18.12
CA ALA A 30 10.15 4.82 -17.10
C ALA A 30 9.20 4.78 -15.88
N LEU A 31 8.04 4.12 -15.99
CA LEU A 31 7.05 3.98 -14.93
C LEU A 31 7.20 2.64 -14.23
N ILE A 32 7.58 2.67 -12.95
CA ILE A 32 7.39 1.54 -12.05
C ILE A 32 5.90 1.53 -11.69
N TYR A 33 5.10 0.65 -12.31
CA TYR A 33 3.67 0.52 -11.99
C TYR A 33 3.49 0.10 -10.52
N PRO A 34 2.94 0.95 -9.63
CA PRO A 34 2.83 0.63 -8.20
C PRO A 34 1.67 -0.34 -7.89
N ASP A 35 0.51 -0.21 -8.56
CA ASP A 35 -0.75 -0.65 -7.94
C ASP A 35 -1.43 -1.90 -8.54
N ALA A 36 -0.83 -2.58 -9.51
CA ALA A 36 -1.38 -3.85 -10.01
C ALA A 36 -0.57 -5.10 -9.57
N ALA A 37 0.46 -4.92 -8.74
CA ALA A 37 1.49 -5.93 -8.53
C ALA A 37 0.97 -7.18 -7.81
N THR A 38 0.03 -7.08 -6.86
CA THR A 38 -0.33 -8.23 -6.01
C THR A 38 -1.24 -9.26 -6.71
N CYS A 39 -2.26 -8.83 -7.49
CA CYS A 39 -3.10 -9.74 -8.29
C CYS A 39 -2.30 -10.40 -9.40
N ARG A 40 -1.39 -9.63 -10.01
CA ARG A 40 -0.48 -10.13 -11.03
C ARG A 40 0.53 -11.12 -10.44
N ARG A 41 1.03 -10.91 -9.21
CA ARG A 41 1.94 -11.86 -8.53
C ARG A 41 1.28 -13.21 -8.24
N ALA A 42 0.08 -13.25 -7.66
CA ALA A 42 -0.60 -14.53 -7.39
C ALA A 42 -0.86 -15.33 -8.67
N LYS A 43 -1.33 -14.66 -9.74
CA LYS A 43 -1.53 -15.30 -11.05
C LYS A 43 -0.22 -15.74 -11.69
N LEU A 44 0.83 -14.92 -11.61
CA LEU A 44 2.16 -15.26 -12.12
C LEU A 44 2.69 -16.54 -11.46
N TRP A 45 2.61 -16.63 -10.13
CA TRP A 45 3.08 -17.81 -9.40
C TRP A 45 2.19 -19.03 -9.62
N ASP A 46 0.89 -18.85 -9.83
CA ASP A 46 0.01 -19.93 -10.28
C ASP A 46 0.43 -20.45 -11.67
N VAL A 47 0.71 -19.57 -12.64
CA VAL A 47 1.20 -19.97 -13.97
C VAL A 47 2.55 -20.68 -13.84
N TYR A 48 3.49 -20.09 -13.09
CA TYR A 48 4.81 -20.67 -12.82
C TYR A 48 4.70 -22.12 -12.31
N ALA A 49 3.91 -22.33 -11.25
CA ALA A 49 3.73 -23.66 -10.65
C ALA A 49 2.99 -24.63 -11.59
N SER A 50 2.16 -24.14 -12.52
CA SER A 50 1.45 -24.98 -13.49
C SER A 50 2.34 -25.48 -14.60
N GLU A 51 3.26 -24.63 -15.04
CA GLU A 51 4.17 -24.90 -16.15
C GLU A 51 5.48 -25.53 -15.69
N TRP A 52 5.68 -25.59 -14.37
CA TRP A 52 6.85 -26.22 -13.79
C TRP A 52 6.82 -27.73 -14.02
N GLY A 53 7.95 -28.24 -14.48
CA GLY A 53 8.30 -29.65 -14.49
C GLY A 53 9.81 -29.78 -14.58
N ALA A 54 10.39 -30.76 -13.91
CA ALA A 54 11.85 -30.96 -13.87
C ALA A 54 12.49 -31.01 -15.28
N GLU A 55 11.76 -31.55 -16.26
CA GLU A 55 12.18 -31.70 -17.65
C GLU A 55 11.78 -30.53 -18.56
N ALA A 56 11.08 -29.51 -18.04
CA ALA A 56 10.69 -28.36 -18.84
C ALA A 56 11.95 -27.58 -19.27
N GLY A 57 12.05 -27.24 -20.56
CA GLY A 57 13.29 -26.67 -21.12
C GLY A 57 13.76 -25.38 -20.42
N TRP A 58 12.83 -24.54 -19.97
CA TRP A 58 13.15 -23.31 -19.23
C TRP A 58 13.63 -23.60 -17.80
N VAL A 59 13.08 -24.63 -17.14
CA VAL A 59 13.52 -25.09 -15.81
C VAL A 59 14.92 -25.68 -15.91
N ALA A 60 15.15 -26.56 -16.88
CA ALA A 60 16.46 -27.15 -17.13
C ALA A 60 17.52 -26.08 -17.47
N GLY A 61 17.15 -25.08 -18.28
CA GLY A 61 18.01 -23.94 -18.60
C GLY A 61 18.38 -23.11 -17.37
N MET A 62 17.39 -22.79 -16.52
CA MET A 62 17.60 -22.05 -15.27
C MET A 62 18.48 -22.84 -14.28
N ALA A 63 18.18 -24.13 -14.11
CA ALA A 63 18.99 -25.01 -13.28
C ALA A 63 20.44 -25.07 -13.79
N ALA A 64 20.65 -25.18 -15.11
CA ALA A 64 21.99 -25.19 -15.71
C ALA A 64 22.75 -23.86 -15.53
N SER A 65 22.07 -22.71 -15.53
CA SER A 65 22.71 -21.42 -15.24
C SER A 65 23.09 -21.23 -13.78
N ASN A 66 22.43 -21.96 -12.87
CA ASN A 66 22.62 -21.82 -11.42
C ASN A 66 23.45 -22.95 -10.80
N ARG A 67 23.80 -24.00 -11.57
CA ARG A 67 24.41 -25.24 -11.05
C ARG A 67 25.55 -25.73 -11.94
N GLU A 68 26.61 -26.22 -11.32
CA GLU A 68 27.73 -26.86 -12.02
C GLU A 68 27.45 -28.33 -12.37
N ALA A 69 26.51 -28.99 -11.68
CA ALA A 69 26.19 -30.40 -11.84
C ALA A 69 24.69 -30.65 -12.10
N LYS A 70 24.39 -31.74 -12.83
CA LYS A 70 23.01 -32.25 -13.03
C LYS A 70 22.48 -32.88 -11.75
N GLU A 71 21.97 -32.04 -10.85
CA GLU A 71 21.18 -32.48 -9.70
C GLU A 71 19.72 -32.73 -10.13
N THR A 72 19.10 -33.78 -9.59
CA THR A 72 17.67 -34.06 -9.77
C THR A 72 16.84 -32.94 -9.12
N LEU A 73 15.85 -32.42 -9.86
CA LEU A 73 14.88 -31.47 -9.35
C LEU A 73 13.67 -32.23 -8.83
N GLU A 74 13.35 -32.10 -7.55
CA GLU A 74 12.22 -32.79 -6.93
C GLU A 74 11.01 -31.87 -6.73
N ASN A 75 11.25 -30.60 -6.43
CA ASN A 75 10.22 -29.64 -6.06
C ASN A 75 10.35 -28.35 -6.87
N VAL A 76 9.21 -27.66 -7.03
CA VAL A 76 9.17 -26.30 -7.58
C VAL A 76 10.08 -25.38 -6.75
N GLY A 77 10.99 -24.67 -7.43
CA GLY A 77 11.97 -23.78 -6.81
C GLY A 77 13.34 -24.41 -6.54
N ASP A 78 13.53 -25.71 -6.80
CA ASP A 78 14.85 -26.32 -6.70
C ASP A 78 15.82 -25.67 -7.72
N GLU A 79 15.35 -25.35 -8.92
CA GLU A 79 16.12 -24.75 -10.02
C GLU A 79 16.79 -23.39 -9.71
N TRP A 80 16.41 -22.73 -8.60
CA TRP A 80 16.91 -21.40 -8.24
C TRP A 80 18.34 -21.42 -7.67
N ALA A 81 18.79 -22.54 -7.12
CA ALA A 81 20.14 -22.68 -6.58
C ALA A 81 20.58 -24.16 -6.50
N PRO A 82 21.87 -24.44 -6.30
CA PRO A 82 22.35 -25.77 -5.93
C PRO A 82 21.76 -26.21 -4.58
N ALA A 83 21.40 -27.50 -4.45
CA ALA A 83 20.80 -28.02 -3.22
C ALA A 83 21.71 -27.83 -2.00
N ALA A 84 23.03 -27.97 -2.17
CA ALA A 84 24.01 -27.75 -1.12
C ALA A 84 23.99 -26.29 -0.59
N HIS A 85 23.80 -25.31 -1.48
CA HIS A 85 23.75 -23.90 -1.11
C HIS A 85 22.51 -23.59 -0.28
N THR A 86 21.35 -24.05 -0.75
CA THR A 86 20.08 -23.96 0.00
C THR A 86 20.18 -24.66 1.35
N LYS A 87 20.71 -25.88 1.38
CA LYS A 87 20.87 -26.64 2.61
C LYS A 87 21.70 -25.90 3.65
N ARG A 88 22.82 -25.31 3.24
CA ARG A 88 23.70 -24.55 4.14
C ARG A 88 22.97 -23.35 4.76
N VAL A 89 22.23 -22.59 3.96
CA VAL A 89 21.42 -21.47 4.46
C VAL A 89 20.39 -21.97 5.48
N VAL A 90 19.64 -23.01 5.13
CA VAL A 90 18.59 -23.57 6.00
C VAL A 90 19.19 -24.09 7.31
N ASP A 91 20.30 -24.82 7.26
CA ASP A 91 20.97 -25.33 8.46
C ASP A 91 21.46 -24.19 9.38
N GLU A 92 22.12 -23.18 8.82
CA GLU A 92 22.77 -22.11 9.58
C GLU A 92 21.81 -21.02 10.08
N TRP A 93 20.71 -20.77 9.36
CA TRP A 93 19.81 -19.64 9.62
C TRP A 93 18.43 -20.01 10.13
N ILE A 94 17.95 -21.20 9.80
CA ILE A 94 16.60 -21.66 10.19
C ILE A 94 16.73 -22.77 11.22
N LEU A 95 17.42 -23.88 10.89
CA LEU A 95 17.49 -25.04 11.76
C LEU A 95 18.33 -24.81 13.03
N SER A 96 19.21 -23.80 13.05
CA SER A 96 19.92 -23.37 14.25
C SER A 96 19.00 -22.71 15.30
N GLU A 97 17.83 -22.21 14.87
CA GLU A 97 16.93 -21.41 15.70
C GLU A 97 15.67 -22.19 16.13
N VAL A 98 15.49 -23.42 15.66
CA VAL A 98 14.28 -24.21 15.91
C VAL A 98 14.56 -25.56 16.55
N SER A 99 13.53 -26.11 17.19
CA SER A 99 13.54 -27.42 17.83
C SER A 99 12.16 -28.08 17.73
N LEU A 100 12.05 -29.35 18.14
CA LEU A 100 10.78 -30.09 18.15
C LEU A 100 9.68 -29.47 19.04
N LYS A 101 9.98 -28.40 19.78
CA LYS A 101 9.01 -27.62 20.55
C LYS A 101 8.53 -26.37 19.81
N THR A 102 9.30 -25.88 18.84
CA THR A 102 9.08 -24.62 18.13
C THR A 102 7.83 -24.68 17.26
N HIS A 103 6.92 -23.73 17.42
CA HIS A 103 5.83 -23.46 16.48
C HIS A 103 6.29 -22.45 15.44
N CYS A 104 6.36 -22.88 14.18
CA CYS A 104 6.97 -22.11 13.11
C CYS A 104 5.97 -21.75 12.00
N CYS A 105 6.19 -20.63 11.31
CA CYS A 105 5.56 -20.39 10.02
C CYS A 105 6.55 -19.96 8.93
N GLU A 106 6.16 -20.28 7.70
CA GLU A 106 6.85 -19.94 6.46
C GLU A 106 5.99 -18.98 5.65
N ILE A 107 6.55 -17.82 5.29
CA ILE A 107 5.92 -16.85 4.39
C ILE A 107 6.47 -17.07 2.99
N GLY A 108 5.59 -17.37 2.04
CA GLY A 108 5.93 -17.70 0.66
C GLY A 108 6.54 -19.10 0.53
N SER A 109 5.78 -20.13 0.94
CA SER A 109 6.27 -21.50 0.96
C SER A 109 6.63 -22.07 -0.41
N GLY A 110 6.14 -21.46 -1.50
CA GLY A 110 6.40 -21.91 -2.86
C GLY A 110 6.00 -23.37 -3.04
N GLY A 111 6.88 -24.17 -3.64
CA GLY A 111 6.73 -25.62 -3.80
C GLY A 111 7.04 -26.46 -2.55
N GLY A 112 7.31 -25.84 -1.39
CA GLY A 112 7.57 -26.54 -0.12
C GLY A 112 8.99 -27.09 0.05
N ARG A 113 9.96 -26.68 -0.79
CA ARG A 113 11.33 -27.21 -0.73
C ARG A 113 12.00 -26.95 0.63
N ILE A 114 11.78 -25.77 1.22
CA ILE A 114 12.35 -25.40 2.53
C ILE A 114 11.54 -26.07 3.64
N GLY A 115 10.21 -26.02 3.55
CA GLY A 115 9.32 -26.74 4.46
C GLY A 115 9.71 -28.20 4.66
N ARG A 116 10.15 -28.93 3.62
CA ARG A 116 10.58 -30.35 3.75
C ARG A 116 11.76 -30.54 4.70
N MET A 117 12.64 -29.55 4.78
CA MET A 117 13.80 -29.57 5.67
C MET A 117 13.43 -29.16 7.09
N VAL A 118 12.45 -28.25 7.24
CA VAL A 118 12.05 -27.65 8.52
C VAL A 118 11.00 -28.48 9.25
N ALA A 119 9.99 -29.01 8.56
CA ALA A 119 8.87 -29.74 9.17
C ALA A 119 9.30 -30.86 10.13
N PRO A 120 10.32 -31.71 9.82
CA PRO A 120 10.76 -32.77 10.75
C PRO A 120 11.44 -32.25 12.03
N ARG A 121 11.70 -30.94 12.12
CA ARG A 121 12.50 -30.31 13.18
C ARG A 121 11.70 -29.37 14.07
N VAL A 122 10.39 -29.26 13.85
CA VAL A 122 9.49 -28.33 14.57
C VAL A 122 8.25 -29.04 15.11
N SER A 123 7.58 -28.46 16.10
CA SER A 123 6.33 -29.03 16.63
C SER A 123 5.18 -28.88 15.64
N LYS A 124 5.12 -27.73 14.96
CA LYS A 124 4.13 -27.37 13.95
C LYS A 124 4.75 -26.43 12.93
N LEU A 125 4.41 -26.60 11.66
CA LEU A 125 4.77 -25.69 10.57
C LEU A 125 3.50 -25.19 9.87
N GLN A 126 3.30 -23.88 9.87
CA GLN A 126 2.27 -23.24 9.04
C GLN A 126 2.92 -22.66 7.79
N CYS A 127 2.53 -23.16 6.61
CA CYS A 127 2.95 -22.62 5.32
C CYS A 127 1.92 -21.61 4.80
N PHE A 128 2.39 -20.43 4.39
CA PHE A 128 1.59 -19.40 3.74
C PHE A 128 2.11 -19.11 2.34
N ASP A 129 1.21 -18.94 1.37
CA ASP A 129 1.56 -18.48 0.03
C ASP A 129 0.40 -17.70 -0.61
N VAL A 130 0.73 -16.87 -1.59
CA VAL A 130 -0.27 -16.14 -2.39
C VAL A 130 -0.87 -16.99 -3.51
N SER A 131 -0.12 -17.98 -3.97
CA SER A 131 -0.51 -18.89 -5.05
C SER A 131 -1.15 -20.17 -4.50
N ALA A 132 -2.35 -20.47 -4.99
CA ALA A 132 -3.04 -21.71 -4.65
C ALA A 132 -2.30 -22.93 -5.24
N LYS A 133 -1.68 -22.77 -6.41
CA LYS A 133 -0.94 -23.85 -7.07
C LYS A 133 0.43 -24.11 -6.43
N MET A 134 1.12 -23.07 -5.95
CA MET A 134 2.30 -23.25 -5.09
C MET A 134 1.94 -24.06 -3.85
N LEU A 135 0.86 -23.69 -3.14
CA LEU A 135 0.40 -24.46 -1.98
C LEU A 135 0.01 -25.90 -2.33
N ALA A 136 -0.56 -26.14 -3.52
CA ALA A 136 -0.84 -27.50 -3.98
C ALA A 136 0.45 -28.32 -4.17
N ALA A 137 1.49 -27.73 -4.78
CA ALA A 137 2.80 -28.36 -4.93
C ALA A 137 3.46 -28.59 -3.55
N ALA A 138 3.43 -27.61 -2.65
CA ALA A 138 3.94 -27.75 -1.28
C ALA A 138 3.25 -28.88 -0.52
N LYS A 139 1.91 -28.99 -0.61
CA LYS A 139 1.15 -30.09 -0.01
C LYS A 139 1.60 -31.47 -0.50
N GLN A 140 1.94 -31.59 -1.78
CA GLN A 140 2.47 -32.84 -2.33
C GLN A 140 3.88 -33.12 -1.78
N ALA A 141 4.76 -32.12 -1.81
CA ALA A 141 6.13 -32.21 -1.30
C ALA A 141 6.19 -32.58 0.20
N LEU A 142 5.19 -32.14 0.97
CA LEU A 142 5.10 -32.30 2.43
C LEU A 142 4.07 -33.37 2.85
N ALA A 143 3.58 -34.19 1.93
CA ALA A 143 2.48 -35.13 2.19
C ALA A 143 2.78 -36.15 3.32
N SER A 144 4.05 -36.42 3.59
CA SER A 144 4.48 -37.33 4.66
C SER A 144 4.57 -36.66 6.04
N GLN A 145 4.28 -35.36 6.15
CA GLN A 145 4.45 -34.58 7.38
C GLN A 145 3.08 -34.25 7.97
N GLU A 146 2.76 -34.81 9.14
CA GLU A 146 1.47 -34.61 9.80
C GLU A 146 1.37 -33.27 10.55
N ASN A 147 2.51 -32.64 10.82
CA ASN A 147 2.61 -31.41 11.61
C ASN A 147 2.56 -30.12 10.75
N VAL A 148 2.11 -30.21 9.50
CA VAL A 148 2.12 -29.09 8.54
C VAL A 148 0.71 -28.67 8.18
N THR A 149 0.44 -27.37 8.23
CA THR A 149 -0.81 -26.75 7.79
C THR A 149 -0.55 -25.71 6.71
N PHE A 150 -1.54 -25.45 5.85
CA PHE A 150 -1.40 -24.58 4.68
C PHE A 150 -2.53 -23.56 4.67
N ALA A 151 -2.21 -22.30 4.41
CA ALA A 151 -3.20 -21.25 4.26
C ALA A 151 -2.81 -20.33 3.10
N GLN A 152 -3.75 -20.13 2.17
CA GLN A 152 -3.60 -19.12 1.14
C GLN A 152 -3.82 -17.75 1.75
N ILE A 153 -2.90 -16.83 1.49
CA ILE A 153 -3.02 -15.42 1.88
C ILE A 153 -3.15 -14.57 0.61
N HIS A 154 -3.93 -13.51 0.66
CA HIS A 154 -3.95 -12.53 -0.42
C HIS A 154 -3.04 -11.37 0.01
N GLY A 155 -2.09 -10.99 -0.85
CA GLY A 155 -0.97 -10.12 -0.48
C GLY A 155 -1.36 -8.69 -0.09
N ASP A 156 -0.41 -7.78 -0.22
CA ASP A 156 -0.37 -6.44 0.39
C ASP A 156 -1.06 -5.35 -0.44
N ALA A 157 -2.08 -5.75 -1.19
CA ALA A 157 -2.91 -4.86 -1.99
C ALA A 157 -3.65 -3.84 -1.11
N SER A 158 -3.57 -2.54 -1.45
CA SER A 158 -4.29 -1.47 -0.76
C SER A 158 -5.81 -1.70 -0.87
N GLY A 159 -6.61 -1.15 0.06
CA GLY A 159 -8.07 -1.22 0.00
C GLY A 159 -8.65 -0.83 -1.37
N ALA A 160 -7.96 0.08 -2.08
CA ALA A 160 -8.31 0.59 -3.39
C ALA A 160 -7.93 -0.33 -4.58
N ASP A 161 -7.15 -1.40 -4.36
CA ASP A 161 -6.76 -2.33 -5.43
C ASP A 161 -7.98 -3.10 -5.94
N ALA A 162 -8.46 -2.70 -7.13
CA ALA A 162 -9.59 -3.34 -7.80
C ALA A 162 -9.37 -4.85 -7.97
N GLY A 163 -10.30 -5.67 -7.45
CA GLY A 163 -10.34 -7.13 -7.64
C GLY A 163 -10.04 -8.01 -6.41
N PHE A 164 -9.92 -7.43 -5.22
CA PHE A 164 -9.63 -8.16 -3.96
C PHE A 164 -10.66 -7.96 -2.83
N SER A 165 -11.80 -7.32 -3.08
CA SER A 165 -12.80 -6.96 -2.05
C SER A 165 -13.33 -8.16 -1.24
N ASP A 166 -13.34 -9.36 -1.83
CA ASP A 166 -14.09 -10.50 -1.25
C ASP A 166 -13.19 -11.53 -0.55
N LYS A 167 -11.87 -11.31 -0.49
CA LYS A 167 -10.92 -12.29 0.07
C LYS A 167 -10.15 -11.73 1.27
N PRO A 168 -9.94 -12.51 2.35
CA PRO A 168 -9.21 -12.05 3.52
C PRO A 168 -7.78 -11.65 3.15
N ARG A 169 -7.44 -10.38 3.39
CA ARG A 169 -6.14 -9.74 3.09
C ARG A 169 -5.14 -9.79 4.26
N HIS A 170 -5.62 -10.25 5.40
CA HIS A 170 -4.87 -10.37 6.63
C HIS A 170 -4.75 -11.84 7.02
N TYR A 171 -3.66 -12.17 7.69
CA TYR A 171 -3.57 -13.42 8.42
C TYR A 171 -4.75 -13.49 9.39
N ALA A 172 -5.46 -14.61 9.38
CA ALA A 172 -6.61 -14.79 10.24
C ALA A 172 -6.24 -14.59 11.73
N PRO A 173 -7.15 -14.07 12.57
CA PRO A 173 -6.82 -13.58 13.92
C PRO A 173 -6.04 -14.57 14.79
N GLN A 174 -6.26 -15.88 14.63
CA GLN A 174 -5.54 -16.93 15.35
C GLN A 174 -4.02 -16.98 15.12
N HIS A 175 -3.53 -16.30 14.07
CA HIS A 175 -2.11 -16.26 13.73
C HIS A 175 -1.36 -15.10 14.40
N LYS A 176 -2.08 -14.14 15.01
CA LYS A 176 -1.46 -13.00 15.70
C LYS A 176 -0.70 -13.50 16.94
N HIS A 177 0.58 -13.13 17.06
CA HIS A 177 1.50 -13.54 18.13
C HIS A 177 1.53 -15.06 18.39
N ALA A 178 1.38 -15.87 17.35
CA ALA A 178 1.22 -17.32 17.48
C ALA A 178 2.54 -18.11 17.35
N TYR A 179 3.59 -17.50 16.79
CA TYR A 179 4.77 -18.22 16.32
C TYR A 179 6.03 -17.90 17.13
N ASP A 180 6.79 -18.95 17.45
CA ASP A 180 8.12 -18.86 18.05
C ASP A 180 9.18 -18.49 17.00
N PHE A 181 8.97 -18.94 15.76
CA PHE A 181 9.88 -18.67 14.65
C PHE A 181 9.13 -18.42 13.34
N VAL A 182 9.51 -17.39 12.59
CA VAL A 182 8.96 -17.09 11.26
C VAL A 182 10.10 -17.07 10.25
N TYR A 183 9.94 -17.65 9.07
CA TYR A 183 10.94 -17.46 8.00
C TYR A 183 10.32 -17.05 6.67
N CYS A 184 11.03 -16.20 5.95
CA CYS A 184 10.68 -15.65 4.65
C CYS A 184 11.93 -15.75 3.75
N PHE A 185 12.10 -16.91 3.10
CA PHE A 185 13.30 -17.26 2.36
C PHE A 185 13.05 -17.22 0.84
N ASP A 186 13.84 -16.42 0.12
CA ASP A 186 13.78 -16.23 -1.35
C ASP A 186 12.45 -15.64 -1.84
N VAL A 187 11.80 -14.83 -0.98
CA VAL A 187 10.47 -14.25 -1.24
C VAL A 187 10.54 -12.73 -1.35
N MET A 188 11.25 -12.05 -0.44
CA MET A 188 11.37 -10.59 -0.45
C MET A 188 12.13 -10.08 -1.68
N VAL A 189 12.93 -10.92 -2.35
CA VAL A 189 13.55 -10.58 -3.64
C VAL A 189 12.50 -10.16 -4.70
N HIS A 190 11.23 -10.57 -4.56
CA HIS A 190 10.13 -10.24 -5.47
C HIS A 190 9.20 -9.13 -4.93
N MET A 191 9.67 -8.36 -3.95
CA MET A 191 8.90 -7.29 -3.29
C MET A 191 9.61 -5.94 -3.46
N ASP A 192 8.88 -4.90 -3.87
CA ASP A 192 9.37 -3.53 -3.72
C ASP A 192 9.51 -3.14 -2.24
N ALA A 193 10.10 -1.97 -1.96
CA ALA A 193 10.33 -1.51 -0.59
C ALA A 193 9.05 -1.39 0.25
N HIS A 194 7.92 -0.97 -0.33
CA HIS A 194 6.64 -0.86 0.38
C HIS A 194 6.08 -2.25 0.72
N ALA A 195 6.14 -3.18 -0.23
CA ALA A 195 5.76 -4.57 -0.03
C ALA A 195 6.64 -5.26 1.03
N MET A 196 7.96 -5.04 0.98
CA MET A 196 8.90 -5.51 2.01
C MET A 196 8.53 -4.95 3.39
N PHE A 197 8.27 -3.64 3.50
CA PHE A 197 7.89 -3.00 4.76
C PHE A 197 6.61 -3.59 5.36
N ARG A 198 5.56 -3.74 4.54
CA ARG A 198 4.31 -4.38 4.97
C ARG A 198 4.52 -5.85 5.37
N CYS A 199 5.36 -6.58 4.65
CA CYS A 199 5.75 -7.95 5.01
C CYS A 199 6.45 -7.98 6.37
N LEU A 200 7.36 -7.06 6.65
CA LEU A 200 8.04 -6.94 7.95
C LEU A 200 7.07 -6.60 9.10
N LYS A 201 6.13 -5.67 8.90
CA LYS A 201 5.06 -5.40 9.89
C LYS A 201 4.24 -6.67 10.20
N ARG A 202 3.96 -7.49 9.18
CA ARG A 202 3.26 -8.77 9.35
C ARG A 202 4.09 -9.79 10.10
N ILE A 203 5.38 -9.92 9.77
CA ILE A 203 6.32 -10.77 10.54
C ILE A 203 6.26 -10.39 12.02
N ARG A 204 6.32 -9.08 12.34
CA ARG A 204 6.19 -8.60 13.72
C ARG A 204 4.87 -9.02 14.38
N ALA A 205 3.75 -8.91 13.66
CA ALA A 205 2.43 -9.27 14.17
C ALA A 205 2.23 -10.80 14.36
N LEU A 206 2.94 -11.62 13.60
CA LEU A 206 2.90 -13.09 13.70
C LEU A 206 3.75 -13.62 14.86
N LEU A 207 4.86 -12.96 15.16
CA LEU A 207 5.81 -13.36 16.19
C LEU A 207 5.25 -13.16 17.60
N LYS A 208 5.49 -14.14 18.47
CA LYS A 208 5.49 -13.96 19.93
C LYS A 208 6.56 -12.93 20.33
N ASP A 209 6.47 -12.42 21.55
CA ASP A 209 7.38 -11.37 22.03
C ASP A 209 8.87 -11.78 22.02
N GLU A 210 9.14 -13.04 22.38
CA GLU A 210 10.50 -13.64 22.32
C GLU A 210 10.77 -14.39 21.00
N GLY A 211 9.86 -14.28 20.03
CA GLY A 211 9.99 -14.94 18.75
C GLY A 211 11.14 -14.38 17.92
N LYS A 212 11.63 -15.17 16.98
CA LYS A 212 12.63 -14.72 16.00
C LYS A 212 12.15 -14.90 14.58
N ALA A 213 12.67 -14.12 13.64
CA ALA A 213 12.41 -14.33 12.23
C ALA A 213 13.66 -14.37 11.37
N PHE A 214 13.70 -15.25 10.38
CA PHE A 214 14.71 -15.24 9.33
C PHE A 214 14.15 -14.62 8.04
N ILE A 215 14.91 -13.71 7.45
CA ILE A 215 14.60 -13.13 6.13
C ILE A 215 15.81 -13.23 5.20
N SER A 216 15.53 -13.31 3.91
CA SER A 216 16.51 -13.07 2.85
C SER A 216 15.93 -12.16 1.78
N THR A 217 16.73 -11.23 1.26
CA THR A 217 16.38 -10.42 0.09
C THR A 217 17.62 -10.13 -0.74
N SER A 218 17.46 -9.63 -1.96
CA SER A 218 18.60 -9.44 -2.85
C SER A 218 19.43 -8.24 -2.40
N ASN A 219 20.76 -8.37 -2.46
CA ASN A 219 21.69 -7.36 -1.95
C ASN A 219 22.46 -6.73 -3.11
N LEU A 220 22.16 -5.47 -3.40
CA LEU A 220 22.83 -4.71 -4.44
C LEU A 220 24.34 -4.56 -4.21
N LEU A 221 24.79 -4.63 -2.95
CA LEU A 221 26.20 -4.53 -2.58
C LEU A 221 26.95 -5.88 -2.66
N ALA A 222 26.24 -6.99 -2.84
CA ALA A 222 26.87 -8.30 -2.99
C ALA A 222 27.28 -8.52 -4.46
N PRO A 223 28.43 -9.16 -4.75
CA PRO A 223 28.93 -9.31 -6.12
C PRO A 223 27.95 -9.99 -7.09
N ASP A 224 27.29 -11.08 -6.69
CA ASP A 224 26.31 -11.76 -7.55
C ASP A 224 24.95 -11.05 -7.54
N GLY A 225 24.66 -10.29 -6.49
CA GLY A 225 23.49 -9.41 -6.43
C GLY A 225 23.61 -8.30 -7.48
N PHE A 226 24.74 -7.61 -7.52
CA PHE A 226 25.02 -6.57 -8.52
C PHE A 226 25.07 -7.16 -9.95
N ARG A 227 25.74 -8.30 -10.15
CA ARG A 227 25.76 -8.96 -11.47
C ARG A 227 24.36 -9.30 -11.97
N ARG A 228 23.48 -9.75 -11.09
CA ARG A 228 22.08 -10.05 -11.44
C ARG A 228 21.29 -8.77 -11.73
N PHE A 229 21.55 -7.68 -11.01
CA PHE A 229 20.99 -6.37 -11.30
C PHE A 229 21.39 -5.89 -12.70
N GLU A 230 22.68 -5.97 -13.07
CA GLU A 230 23.17 -5.62 -14.41
C GLU A 230 22.55 -6.48 -15.51
N ALA A 231 22.34 -7.77 -15.24
CA ALA A 231 21.70 -8.68 -16.19
C ALA A 231 20.19 -8.44 -16.35
N GLN A 232 19.55 -7.76 -15.40
CA GLN A 232 18.13 -7.44 -15.44
C GLN A 232 17.90 -6.06 -16.05
N GLU A 233 17.74 -6.00 -17.38
CA GLU A 233 17.62 -4.73 -18.14
C GLU A 233 16.48 -3.82 -17.66
N LYS A 234 15.38 -4.40 -17.16
CA LYS A 234 14.21 -3.67 -16.66
C LYS A 234 13.47 -4.45 -15.57
N TYR A 235 12.64 -3.74 -14.82
CA TYR A 235 11.72 -4.35 -13.88
C TYR A 235 10.80 -5.37 -14.58
N SER A 236 10.57 -6.50 -13.90
CA SER A 236 9.54 -7.47 -14.26
C SER A 236 8.89 -8.01 -12.99
N VAL A 237 7.61 -8.43 -13.07
CA VAL A 237 6.83 -8.90 -11.91
C VAL A 237 7.46 -10.13 -11.23
N GLY A 238 8.19 -10.97 -11.98
CA GLY A 238 8.97 -12.10 -11.43
C GLY A 238 10.45 -11.80 -11.24
N GLY A 239 10.89 -10.57 -11.53
CA GLY A 239 12.26 -10.12 -11.39
C GLY A 239 12.64 -9.85 -9.94
N PHE A 240 13.89 -9.48 -9.74
CA PHE A 240 14.41 -9.12 -8.43
C PHE A 240 14.28 -7.61 -8.19
N TYR A 241 13.93 -7.26 -6.96
CA TYR A 241 14.05 -5.94 -6.38
C TYR A 241 15.32 -5.90 -5.55
N PHE A 242 16.26 -5.06 -5.99
CA PHE A 242 17.57 -4.93 -5.38
C PHE A 242 17.55 -3.82 -4.33
N VAL A 243 17.97 -4.17 -3.12
CA VAL A 243 18.07 -3.26 -1.98
C VAL A 243 19.46 -3.33 -1.36
N THR A 244 19.81 -2.37 -0.51
CA THR A 244 21.03 -2.46 0.30
C THR A 244 20.69 -2.94 1.71
N PRO A 245 21.68 -3.47 2.48
CA PRO A 245 21.50 -3.79 3.88
C PRO A 245 20.95 -2.63 4.69
N GLU A 246 21.36 -1.39 4.40
CA GLU A 246 20.91 -0.16 5.07
C GLU A 246 19.41 0.08 4.85
N THR A 247 18.92 -0.10 3.62
CA THR A 247 17.47 -0.05 3.33
C THR A 247 16.73 -1.07 4.18
N VAL A 248 17.20 -2.32 4.22
CA VAL A 248 16.53 -3.37 5.00
C VAL A 248 16.54 -3.07 6.50
N ARG A 249 17.67 -2.60 7.06
CA ARG A 249 17.76 -2.21 8.47
C ARG A 249 16.79 -1.07 8.82
N CYS A 250 16.65 -0.08 7.94
CA CYS A 250 15.67 1.00 8.11
C CYS A 250 14.23 0.45 8.18
N LEU A 251 13.85 -0.38 7.21
CA LEU A 251 12.51 -0.98 7.17
C LEU A 251 12.23 -1.90 8.37
N VAL A 252 13.22 -2.71 8.77
CA VAL A 252 13.16 -3.58 9.95
C VAL A 252 12.89 -2.76 11.21
N SER A 253 13.66 -1.69 11.43
CA SER A 253 13.51 -0.82 12.59
C SER A 253 12.13 -0.18 12.64
N ARG A 254 11.65 0.35 11.51
CA ARG A 254 10.32 0.98 11.40
C ARG A 254 9.18 -0.02 11.54
N ALA A 255 9.42 -1.31 11.29
CA ALA A 255 8.44 -2.38 11.46
C ALA A 255 8.35 -2.90 12.91
N GLY A 256 9.04 -2.29 13.87
CA GLY A 256 9.06 -2.75 15.27
C GLY A 256 9.90 -4.00 15.49
N LEU A 257 10.88 -4.24 14.62
CA LEU A 257 11.84 -5.35 14.69
C LEU A 257 13.26 -4.80 14.84
N ARG A 258 14.19 -5.66 15.25
CA ARG A 258 15.63 -5.39 15.28
C ARG A 258 16.40 -6.53 14.64
N VAL A 259 17.54 -6.22 14.05
CA VAL A 259 18.49 -7.22 13.55
C VAL A 259 19.26 -7.81 14.73
N VAL A 260 19.23 -9.14 14.86
CA VAL A 260 19.94 -9.92 15.89
C VAL A 260 21.24 -10.49 15.33
N ARG A 261 21.19 -10.93 14.07
CA ARG A 261 22.33 -11.47 13.32
C ARG A 261 22.12 -11.13 11.85
N GLU A 262 23.16 -10.76 11.15
CA GLU A 262 23.14 -10.55 9.69
C GLU A 262 24.39 -11.16 9.07
N LEU A 263 24.32 -11.43 7.77
CA LEU A 263 25.49 -11.91 7.03
C LEU A 263 26.57 -10.82 7.04
N SER A 264 27.74 -11.13 7.59
CA SER A 264 28.80 -10.14 7.80
C SER A 264 29.49 -9.68 6.52
N ALA A 265 29.65 -10.59 5.55
CA ALA A 265 30.25 -10.31 4.25
C ALA A 265 29.75 -11.32 3.20
N PRO A 266 29.76 -10.94 1.91
CA PRO A 266 29.48 -11.89 0.83
C PRO A 266 30.46 -13.08 0.82
N ASP A 267 29.95 -14.28 0.52
CA ASP A 267 30.73 -15.52 0.43
C ASP A 267 30.46 -16.22 -0.91
N ALA A 268 31.43 -16.16 -1.83
CA ALA A 268 31.34 -16.74 -3.17
C ALA A 268 31.16 -18.27 -3.19
N SER A 269 31.38 -18.97 -2.06
CA SER A 269 31.13 -20.41 -1.96
C SER A 269 29.64 -20.77 -1.86
N ASN A 270 28.74 -19.78 -1.75
CA ASN A 270 27.31 -20.01 -1.71
C ASN A 270 26.56 -18.89 -2.45
N THR A 271 25.75 -19.27 -3.44
CA THR A 271 24.96 -18.33 -4.26
C THR A 271 24.15 -17.35 -3.41
N TYR A 272 23.51 -17.82 -2.34
CA TYR A 272 22.73 -16.93 -1.47
C TYR A 272 23.62 -15.98 -0.70
N TYR A 273 24.75 -16.44 -0.17
CA TYR A 273 25.66 -15.57 0.59
C TYR A 273 26.35 -14.54 -0.31
N ASN A 274 26.52 -14.83 -1.60
CA ASN A 274 27.13 -13.90 -2.55
C ASN A 274 26.13 -13.00 -3.30
N ARG A 275 24.81 -13.23 -3.11
CA ARG A 275 23.72 -12.54 -3.82
C ARG A 275 22.80 -11.77 -2.88
N ASP A 276 22.53 -12.32 -1.71
CA ASP A 276 21.45 -11.88 -0.83
C ASP A 276 21.98 -11.27 0.46
N TYR A 277 21.14 -10.44 1.06
CA TYR A 277 21.24 -10.00 2.43
C TYR A 277 20.38 -10.94 3.27
N LEU A 278 21.01 -11.59 4.25
CA LEU A 278 20.36 -12.52 5.16
C LEU A 278 20.38 -11.92 6.57
N ALA A 279 19.23 -11.97 7.24
CA ALA A 279 19.11 -11.46 8.60
C ALA A 279 18.20 -12.31 9.46
N LEU A 280 18.61 -12.45 10.72
CA LEU A 280 17.80 -12.92 11.82
C LEU A 280 17.30 -11.71 12.61
N LEU A 281 16.00 -11.66 12.84
CA LEU A 281 15.28 -10.55 13.43
C LEU A 281 14.63 -10.99 14.74
N ALA A 282 14.34 -10.02 15.61
CA ALA A 282 13.50 -10.21 16.79
C ALA A 282 12.62 -8.97 17.01
N PRO A 283 11.50 -9.09 17.74
CA PRO A 283 10.77 -7.94 18.25
C PRO A 283 11.65 -7.00 19.06
N VAL A 284 11.28 -5.72 19.02
CA VAL A 284 11.82 -4.72 19.93
C VAL A 284 11.01 -4.78 21.22
N VAL A 285 11.67 -5.17 22.33
CA VAL A 285 11.03 -5.41 23.64
C VAL A 285 10.82 -4.12 24.43
N GLU A 286 11.61 -3.08 24.14
CA GLU A 286 11.44 -1.73 24.66
C GLU A 286 11.54 -0.76 23.48
N ALA A 287 10.49 0.04 23.25
CA ALA A 287 10.51 1.04 22.18
C ALA A 287 11.75 1.93 22.36
N PRO A 288 12.71 1.95 21.42
CA PRO A 288 13.78 2.91 21.45
C PRO A 288 13.10 4.25 21.20
N ALA A 289 13.30 5.22 22.11
CA ALA A 289 12.99 6.60 21.80
C ALA A 289 13.70 6.94 20.48
N ILE A 290 12.94 7.06 19.39
CA ILE A 290 13.51 7.39 18.09
C ILE A 290 14.11 8.78 18.26
N ALA A 291 15.44 8.87 18.18
CA ALA A 291 16.11 10.16 18.19
C ALA A 291 15.57 10.99 17.01
N PRO A 292 15.08 12.22 17.25
CA PRO A 292 14.51 13.04 16.19
C PRO A 292 15.56 13.21 15.08
N VAL A 293 15.12 12.99 13.85
CA VAL A 293 15.89 13.38 12.66
C VAL A 293 16.17 14.87 12.80
N VAL A 294 17.44 15.24 12.70
CA VAL A 294 17.94 16.61 12.92
C VAL A 294 17.11 17.60 12.09
N ALA A 295 16.19 18.31 12.75
CA ALA A 295 15.40 19.37 12.15
C ALA A 295 16.33 20.56 11.84
N VAL A 296 16.38 20.95 10.56
CA VAL A 296 16.93 22.22 10.13
C VAL A 296 15.85 23.27 10.37
N SER A 297 15.98 24.05 11.44
CA SER A 297 14.96 25.04 11.82
C SER A 297 14.85 26.20 10.83
N PRO A 298 13.63 26.65 10.49
CA PRO A 298 13.34 28.05 10.26
C PRO A 298 12.50 28.61 11.42
N THR A 299 12.99 29.70 12.00
CA THR A 299 12.27 30.50 13.00
C THR A 299 11.16 31.32 12.35
N VAL A 300 9.91 31.18 12.79
CA VAL A 300 8.88 32.23 12.68
C VAL A 300 8.05 32.31 13.96
N ASN A 301 8.04 33.49 14.56
CA ASN A 301 7.11 33.94 15.61
C ASN A 301 5.77 34.32 14.96
N THR A 302 4.64 33.93 15.55
CA THR A 302 3.50 34.87 15.73
C THR A 302 2.53 34.43 16.82
N ALA A 303 1.92 35.44 17.43
CA ALA A 303 1.22 35.43 18.69
C ALA A 303 -0.27 35.03 18.60
N SER A 304 -0.76 34.60 19.76
CA SER A 304 -2.12 34.19 20.13
C SER A 304 -3.22 35.26 20.07
N SER A 305 -4.47 34.81 19.87
CA SER A 305 -5.64 35.26 20.66
C SER A 305 -6.79 34.24 20.64
N PRO A 306 -7.68 34.22 21.66
CA PRO A 306 -8.43 33.02 22.05
C PRO A 306 -9.87 33.00 21.53
N VAL A 307 -10.35 31.81 21.14
CA VAL A 307 -11.77 31.53 20.90
C VAL A 307 -12.28 30.54 21.96
N SER A 308 -13.53 30.76 22.33
CA SER A 308 -14.29 30.28 23.49
C SER A 308 -14.25 28.78 23.79
N GLN A 309 -14.20 28.53 25.10
CA GLN A 309 -14.29 27.24 25.79
C GLN A 309 -15.66 26.57 25.59
N ASP A 310 -15.67 25.43 24.92
CA ASP A 310 -16.53 24.28 25.23
C ASP A 310 -15.94 23.05 24.52
N ALA A 311 -14.92 22.44 25.12
CA ALA A 311 -14.40 21.15 24.70
C ALA A 311 -13.92 20.39 25.93
N ALA A 312 -14.62 19.29 26.25
CA ALA A 312 -14.09 18.27 27.12
C ALA A 312 -12.70 17.87 26.60
N ALA A 313 -11.71 17.80 27.50
CA ALA A 313 -10.32 17.48 27.18
C ALA A 313 -10.23 16.15 26.40
N VAL A 314 -10.19 16.24 25.07
CA VAL A 314 -9.71 15.16 24.22
C VAL A 314 -8.19 15.22 24.38
N ALA A 315 -7.58 14.11 24.79
CA ALA A 315 -6.13 14.00 24.80
C ALA A 315 -5.61 14.40 23.41
N ALA A 316 -4.53 15.20 23.36
CA ALA A 316 -3.91 15.56 22.10
C ALA A 316 -3.48 14.26 21.41
N MET A 317 -4.17 13.91 20.33
CA MET A 317 -3.82 12.77 19.49
C MET A 317 -2.75 13.23 18.50
N ASP A 318 -1.76 12.37 18.25
CA ASP A 318 -0.84 12.59 17.14
C ASP A 318 -1.46 12.13 15.80
N GLU A 319 -0.74 12.38 14.70
CA GLU A 319 -1.19 12.04 13.34
C GLU A 319 -1.49 10.54 13.18
N ASP A 320 -0.59 9.67 13.64
CA ASP A 320 -0.72 8.21 13.53
C ASP A 320 -1.93 7.70 14.33
N GLU A 321 -2.15 8.23 15.54
CA GLU A 321 -3.31 7.89 16.37
C GLU A 321 -4.63 8.31 15.71
N ILE A 322 -4.65 9.45 15.01
CA ILE A 322 -5.84 9.91 14.28
C ILE A 322 -6.12 8.98 13.09
N VAL A 323 -5.10 8.64 12.30
CA VAL A 323 -5.24 7.74 11.13
C VAL A 323 -5.76 6.37 11.57
N ASP A 324 -5.18 5.76 12.59
CA ASP A 324 -5.63 4.47 13.12
C ASP A 324 -7.07 4.55 13.67
N ALA A 325 -7.42 5.64 14.35
CA ALA A 325 -8.77 5.83 14.89
C ALA A 325 -9.82 6.05 13.80
N VAL A 326 -9.45 6.71 12.69
CA VAL A 326 -10.32 6.91 11.53
C VAL A 326 -10.71 5.57 10.90
N GLU A 327 -9.76 4.66 10.70
CA GLU A 327 -10.05 3.34 10.12
C GLU A 327 -11.07 2.56 10.97
N ALA A 328 -10.94 2.64 12.30
CA ALA A 328 -11.86 2.00 13.24
C ALA A 328 -13.26 2.65 13.23
N ALA A 329 -13.31 3.99 13.21
CA ALA A 329 -14.57 4.74 13.16
C ALA A 329 -15.31 4.53 11.84
N GLU A 330 -14.59 4.53 10.72
CA GLU A 330 -15.13 4.24 9.39
C GLU A 330 -15.71 2.82 9.34
N SER A 331 -14.93 1.82 9.77
CA SER A 331 -15.33 0.41 9.75
C SER A 331 -16.58 0.12 10.58
N SER A 332 -16.84 0.93 11.61
CA SER A 332 -18.03 0.83 12.47
C SER A 332 -19.19 1.71 12.02
N GLY A 333 -19.00 2.58 11.03
CA GLY A 333 -20.00 3.56 10.61
C GLY A 333 -20.21 4.71 11.59
N ASP A 334 -19.30 4.94 12.55
CA ASP A 334 -19.44 5.98 13.58
C ASP A 334 -19.12 7.37 13.01
N CYS A 335 -20.15 7.97 12.41
CA CYS A 335 -20.12 9.31 11.82
C CYS A 335 -19.68 10.38 12.83
N ALA A 336 -20.10 10.28 14.09
CA ALA A 336 -19.76 11.26 15.10
C ALA A 336 -18.27 11.16 15.49
N ALA A 337 -17.72 9.94 15.53
CA ALA A 337 -16.28 9.75 15.75
C ALA A 337 -15.45 10.30 14.58
N VAL A 338 -15.81 9.99 13.33
CA VAL A 338 -15.09 10.53 12.15
C VAL A 338 -15.08 12.05 12.16
N VAL A 339 -16.21 12.70 12.46
CA VAL A 339 -16.29 14.16 12.51
C VAL A 339 -15.51 14.75 13.69
N ARG A 340 -15.46 14.09 14.86
CA ARG A 340 -14.58 14.51 15.96
C ARG A 340 -13.11 14.41 15.57
N LEU A 341 -12.71 13.34 14.90
CA LEU A 341 -11.33 13.12 14.44
C LEU A 341 -10.90 14.20 13.43
N LEU A 342 -11.82 14.69 12.58
CA LEU A 342 -11.51 15.85 11.73
C LEU A 342 -11.15 17.08 12.56
N GLY A 343 -11.78 17.27 13.72
CA GLY A 343 -11.39 18.32 14.66
C GLY A 343 -9.99 18.20 15.22
N SER A 344 -9.65 16.98 15.63
CA SER A 344 -8.32 16.68 16.14
C SER A 344 -7.27 16.90 15.04
N ALA A 345 -7.55 16.44 13.81
CA ALA A 345 -6.68 16.63 12.65
C ALA A 345 -6.45 18.12 12.34
N LEU A 346 -7.50 18.93 12.35
CA LEU A 346 -7.40 20.39 12.14
C LEU A 346 -6.62 21.13 13.23
N ALA A 347 -6.35 20.49 14.38
CA ALA A 347 -5.59 21.07 15.48
C ALA A 347 -4.10 20.68 15.45
N LEU A 348 -3.66 19.84 14.51
CA LEU A 348 -2.26 19.48 14.33
C LEU A 348 -1.46 20.65 13.75
N GLU A 349 -0.14 20.63 13.99
CA GLU A 349 0.81 21.57 13.37
C GLU A 349 0.97 21.30 11.87
N GLU A 350 0.99 20.02 11.49
CA GLU A 350 1.03 19.50 10.12
C GLU A 350 -0.24 18.64 9.92
N PRO A 351 -1.37 19.22 9.48
CA PRO A 351 -2.67 18.55 9.45
C PRO A 351 -2.92 17.71 8.20
N GLU A 352 -2.06 17.77 7.18
CA GLU A 352 -2.31 17.30 5.82
C GLU A 352 -2.77 15.83 5.77
N THR A 353 -1.94 14.92 6.26
CA THR A 353 -2.18 13.48 6.19
C THR A 353 -3.41 13.08 7.00
N ALA A 354 -3.54 13.63 8.21
CA ALA A 354 -4.67 13.33 9.09
C ALA A 354 -5.99 13.86 8.50
N VAL A 355 -6.00 15.07 7.95
CA VAL A 355 -7.20 15.65 7.32
C VAL A 355 -7.58 14.86 6.07
N GLU A 356 -6.62 14.47 5.23
CA GLU A 356 -6.86 13.64 4.05
C GLU A 356 -7.48 12.29 4.44
N ALA A 357 -6.89 11.59 5.42
CA ALA A 357 -7.41 10.31 5.91
C ALA A 357 -8.85 10.42 6.44
N VAL A 358 -9.15 11.48 7.20
CA VAL A 358 -10.51 11.72 7.71
C VAL A 358 -11.47 12.09 6.57
N ALA A 359 -11.05 12.91 5.61
CA ALA A 359 -11.87 13.31 4.48
C ALA A 359 -12.20 12.12 3.56
N ASP A 360 -11.25 11.21 3.36
CA ASP A 360 -11.48 9.93 2.68
C ASP A 360 -12.55 9.09 3.38
N ALA A 361 -12.47 8.96 4.71
CA ALA A 361 -13.48 8.25 5.49
C ALA A 361 -14.87 8.93 5.39
N LEU A 362 -14.93 10.26 5.40
CA LEU A 362 -16.17 11.01 5.15
C LEU A 362 -16.76 10.71 3.77
N LEU A 363 -15.90 10.67 2.74
CA LEU A 363 -16.30 10.38 1.37
C LEU A 363 -16.82 8.94 1.22
N ARG A 364 -16.18 7.97 1.88
CA ARG A 364 -16.56 6.55 1.89
C ARG A 364 -17.85 6.28 2.67
N LEU A 365 -18.00 6.87 3.86
CA LEU A 365 -19.28 6.84 4.61
C LEU A 365 -20.41 7.49 3.81
N GLY A 366 -20.05 8.55 3.10
CA GLY A 366 -20.64 8.90 1.84
C GLY A 366 -22.12 9.25 1.89
N SER A 367 -22.74 9.02 0.73
CA SER A 367 -24.14 9.29 0.46
C SER A 367 -25.13 8.61 1.41
N ALA A 368 -24.76 7.47 1.99
CA ALA A 368 -25.61 6.67 2.87
C ALA A 368 -25.76 7.32 4.26
N HIS A 369 -24.78 8.11 4.70
CA HIS A 369 -24.73 8.69 6.04
C HIS A 369 -24.73 10.23 6.04
N ALA A 370 -25.00 10.87 4.89
CA ALA A 370 -24.91 12.34 4.75
C ALA A 370 -25.74 13.13 5.80
N ALA A 371 -26.90 12.61 6.22
CA ALA A 371 -27.71 13.23 7.27
C ALA A 371 -27.01 13.16 8.64
N ALA A 372 -26.55 11.97 9.03
CA ALA A 372 -25.83 11.76 10.29
C ALA A 372 -24.50 12.54 10.35
N LEU A 373 -23.78 12.61 9.24
CA LEU A 373 -22.58 13.44 9.11
C LEU A 373 -22.89 14.92 9.25
N GLY A 374 -23.97 15.42 8.65
CA GLY A 374 -24.43 16.79 8.79
C GLY A 374 -24.84 17.15 10.22
N GLU A 375 -25.55 16.25 10.91
CA GLU A 375 -25.92 16.40 12.32
C GLU A 375 -24.71 16.39 13.26
N ALA A 376 -23.68 15.60 12.94
CA ALA A 376 -22.43 15.56 13.69
C ALA A 376 -21.54 16.81 13.48
N GLY A 377 -21.87 17.67 12.51
CA GLY A 377 -21.13 18.90 12.22
C GLY A 377 -20.02 18.74 11.17
N ALA A 378 -20.16 17.78 10.24
CA ALA A 378 -19.18 17.58 9.17
C ALA A 378 -19.05 18.81 8.24
N CYS A 379 -20.16 19.51 7.99
CA CYS A 379 -20.20 20.64 7.04
C CYS A 379 -19.27 21.77 7.48
N GLU A 380 -19.37 22.18 8.74
CA GLU A 380 -18.59 23.26 9.32
C GLU A 380 -17.09 22.91 9.36
N ARG A 381 -16.76 21.64 9.60
CA ARG A 381 -15.36 21.18 9.65
C ARG A 381 -14.74 21.01 8.27
N VAL A 382 -15.48 20.53 7.28
CA VAL A 382 -15.02 20.49 5.88
C VAL A 382 -14.78 21.91 5.36
N ALA A 383 -15.67 22.86 5.67
CA ALA A 383 -15.48 24.27 5.32
C ALA A 383 -14.27 24.92 6.04
N ALA A 384 -13.93 24.45 7.24
CA ALA A 384 -12.71 24.85 7.94
C ALA A 384 -11.45 24.22 7.30
N ALA A 385 -11.51 22.94 6.90
CA ALA A 385 -10.41 22.25 6.25
C ALA A 385 -10.02 22.90 4.91
N LEU A 386 -11.00 23.34 4.12
CA LEU A 386 -10.77 24.10 2.87
C LEU A 386 -10.01 25.43 3.09
N ALA A 387 -9.91 25.92 4.33
CA ALA A 387 -9.15 27.13 4.65
C ALA A 387 -7.67 26.88 4.96
N LEU A 388 -7.25 25.61 5.05
CA LEU A 388 -5.87 25.28 5.36
C LEU A 388 -4.94 25.70 4.22
N PRO A 389 -3.76 26.26 4.51
CA PRO A 389 -2.77 26.60 3.48
C PRO A 389 -2.44 25.42 2.56
N CYS A 390 -2.33 24.22 3.14
CA CYS A 390 -2.04 23.00 2.40
C CYS A 390 -3.10 22.61 1.37
N CYS A 391 -4.34 23.09 1.45
CA CYS A 391 -5.31 22.90 0.36
C CYS A 391 -4.90 23.65 -0.92
N GLY A 392 -4.15 24.75 -0.80
CA GLY A 392 -3.58 25.46 -1.95
C GLY A 392 -2.32 24.79 -2.51
N ASP A 393 -1.59 24.05 -1.67
CA ASP A 393 -0.32 23.42 -2.05
C ASP A 393 -0.49 21.97 -2.52
N GLU A 394 -1.48 21.24 -1.99
CA GLU A 394 -1.71 19.81 -2.25
C GLU A 394 -3.04 19.57 -2.99
N PRO A 395 -3.00 19.27 -4.31
CA PRO A 395 -4.21 19.06 -5.11
C PRO A 395 -5.06 17.87 -4.63
N SER A 396 -4.45 16.79 -4.13
CA SER A 396 -5.21 15.59 -3.71
C SER A 396 -6.12 15.91 -2.52
N LEU A 397 -5.62 16.67 -1.55
CA LEU A 397 -6.40 17.09 -0.39
C LEU A 397 -7.58 17.97 -0.80
N ALA A 398 -7.35 18.96 -1.67
CA ALA A 398 -8.40 19.81 -2.20
C ALA A 398 -9.46 19.00 -2.98
N GLU A 399 -9.03 18.03 -3.80
CA GLU A 399 -9.93 17.14 -4.53
C GLU A 399 -10.86 16.36 -3.58
N VAL A 400 -10.31 15.73 -2.53
CA VAL A 400 -11.09 14.93 -1.57
C VAL A 400 -12.07 15.81 -0.78
N LEU A 401 -11.65 17.01 -0.36
CA LEU A 401 -12.53 17.95 0.34
C LEU A 401 -13.66 18.47 -0.54
N LEU A 402 -13.41 18.76 -1.83
CA LEU A 402 -14.45 19.09 -2.80
C LEU A 402 -15.42 17.92 -3.00
N GLY A 403 -14.89 16.69 -3.03
CA GLY A 403 -15.70 15.47 -3.02
C GLY A 403 -16.62 15.37 -1.79
N CYS A 404 -16.12 15.75 -0.61
CA CYS A 404 -16.91 15.81 0.63
C CYS A 404 -18.03 16.85 0.54
N CYS A 405 -17.74 18.06 0.03
CA CYS A 405 -18.76 19.09 -0.20
C CYS A 405 -19.91 18.57 -1.06
N ARG A 406 -19.60 17.90 -2.17
CA ARG A 406 -20.60 17.29 -3.06
C ARG A 406 -21.49 16.28 -2.34
N VAL A 407 -20.90 15.40 -1.53
CA VAL A 407 -21.65 14.35 -0.82
C VAL A 407 -22.53 14.93 0.29
N LEU A 408 -22.03 15.96 0.99
CA LEU A 408 -22.74 16.58 2.11
C LEU A 408 -23.87 17.51 1.65
N ALA A 409 -23.78 18.09 0.45
CA ALA A 409 -24.77 19.01 -0.14
C ALA A 409 -26.15 18.40 -0.48
N LYS A 410 -26.50 17.22 0.05
CA LYS A 410 -27.79 16.55 -0.21
C LYS A 410 -29.01 17.23 0.40
N SER A 411 -28.82 18.17 1.32
CA SER A 411 -29.90 18.95 1.92
C SER A 411 -29.55 20.43 1.90
N GLY A 412 -30.57 21.30 1.78
CA GLY A 412 -30.34 22.74 1.81
C GLY A 412 -29.75 23.24 3.14
N ALA A 413 -30.05 22.55 4.25
CA ALA A 413 -29.45 22.86 5.55
C ALA A 413 -27.92 22.60 5.56
N ASN A 414 -27.47 21.50 4.96
CA ASN A 414 -26.05 21.19 4.85
C ASN A 414 -25.33 22.16 3.89
N ALA A 415 -25.95 22.49 2.76
CA ALA A 415 -25.39 23.45 1.81
C ALA A 415 -25.21 24.84 2.46
N ALA A 416 -26.21 25.31 3.21
CA ALA A 416 -26.09 26.57 3.94
C ALA A 416 -24.94 26.57 4.96
N LYS A 417 -24.73 25.45 5.67
CA LYS A 417 -23.60 25.29 6.62
C LYS A 417 -22.24 25.27 5.93
N LEU A 418 -22.12 24.56 4.79
CA LEU A 418 -20.89 24.50 4.00
C LEU A 418 -20.48 25.86 3.44
N LEU A 419 -21.47 26.69 3.07
CA LEU A 419 -21.24 27.98 2.43
C LEU A 419 -21.12 29.15 3.42
N ALA A 420 -21.47 28.94 4.69
CA ALA A 420 -21.31 29.93 5.75
C ALA A 420 -19.84 30.22 6.06
N ASN A 421 -19.57 31.33 6.75
CA ASN A 421 -18.23 31.70 7.24
C ASN A 421 -17.13 31.65 6.16
N ASP A 422 -17.38 32.30 5.02
CA ASP A 422 -16.51 32.32 3.83
C ASP A 422 -16.31 30.96 3.14
N GLY A 423 -17.09 29.93 3.50
CA GLY A 423 -16.98 28.60 2.91
C GLY A 423 -17.15 28.59 1.39
N ALA A 424 -18.02 29.45 0.84
CA ALA A 424 -18.16 29.64 -0.61
C ALA A 424 -16.86 30.16 -1.26
N ALA A 425 -16.23 31.18 -0.67
CA ALA A 425 -14.99 31.76 -1.18
C ALA A 425 -13.81 30.77 -1.07
N ARG A 426 -13.74 30.01 0.02
CA ARG A 426 -12.70 28.97 0.22
C ARG A 426 -12.80 27.86 -0.80
N LEU A 427 -14.02 27.39 -1.09
CA LEU A 427 -14.27 26.38 -2.11
C LEU A 427 -13.81 26.85 -3.49
N VAL A 428 -14.18 28.08 -3.88
CA VAL A 428 -13.77 28.68 -5.15
C VAL A 428 -12.25 28.85 -5.20
N SER A 429 -11.65 29.37 -4.14
CA SER A 429 -10.20 29.55 -4.05
C SER A 429 -9.43 28.23 -4.15
N ALA A 430 -9.92 27.15 -3.54
CA ALA A 430 -9.30 25.83 -3.64
C ALA A 430 -9.34 25.28 -5.09
N MET A 431 -10.42 25.54 -5.81
CA MET A 431 -10.53 25.20 -7.23
C MET A 431 -9.57 26.03 -8.10
N GLU A 432 -9.45 27.33 -7.83
CA GLU A 432 -8.60 28.25 -8.61
C GLU A 432 -7.10 28.05 -8.38
N ALA A 433 -6.68 27.72 -7.15
CA ALA A 433 -5.27 27.52 -6.80
C ALA A 433 -4.58 26.47 -7.70
N HIS A 434 -5.36 25.52 -8.21
CA HIS A 434 -4.88 24.38 -8.99
C HIS A 434 -5.26 24.43 -10.47
N VAL A 435 -5.70 25.59 -10.98
CA VAL A 435 -5.93 25.75 -12.44
C VAL A 435 -4.59 25.67 -13.19
N ALA A 436 -3.53 26.27 -12.65
CA ALA A 436 -2.22 26.27 -13.28
C ALA A 436 -1.47 24.92 -13.17
N SER A 437 -1.81 24.08 -12.19
CA SER A 437 -1.20 22.75 -12.03
C SER A 437 -1.72 21.75 -13.07
N GLY A 438 -2.86 22.03 -13.71
CA GLY A 438 -3.42 21.20 -14.77
C GLY A 438 -3.99 19.88 -14.28
N GLU A 439 -4.42 19.82 -13.00
CA GLU A 439 -4.99 18.63 -12.35
C GLU A 439 -6.47 18.44 -12.72
N PRO A 440 -6.82 17.58 -13.70
CA PRO A 440 -8.18 17.56 -14.25
C PRO A 440 -9.21 17.02 -13.27
N THR A 441 -8.81 16.10 -12.37
CA THR A 441 -9.69 15.45 -11.41
C THR A 441 -10.19 16.43 -10.34
N LEU A 442 -9.33 17.33 -9.88
CA LEU A 442 -9.70 18.40 -8.96
C LEU A 442 -10.73 19.34 -9.59
N GLN A 443 -10.49 19.77 -10.84
CA GLN A 443 -11.41 20.66 -11.56
C GLN A 443 -12.78 19.99 -11.80
N GLU A 444 -12.78 18.69 -12.07
CA GLU A 444 -13.99 17.88 -12.16
C GLU A 444 -14.75 17.85 -10.81
N GLN A 445 -14.08 17.58 -9.68
CA GLN A 445 -14.72 17.59 -8.37
C GLN A 445 -15.23 18.98 -7.98
N GLY A 446 -14.48 20.05 -8.31
CA GLY A 446 -14.89 21.43 -8.10
C GLY A 446 -16.22 21.74 -8.80
N CYS A 447 -16.32 21.43 -10.10
CA CYS A 447 -17.55 21.59 -10.85
C CYS A 447 -18.73 20.80 -10.25
N LEU A 448 -18.51 19.54 -9.87
CA LEU A 448 -19.55 18.70 -9.27
C LEU A 448 -19.98 19.19 -7.87
N ALA A 449 -19.05 19.72 -7.07
CA ALA A 449 -19.35 20.31 -5.78
C ALA A 449 -20.20 21.57 -5.93
N ILE A 450 -19.83 22.46 -6.86
CA ILE A 450 -20.58 23.69 -7.17
C ILE A 450 -21.99 23.35 -7.67
N GLU A 451 -22.14 22.40 -8.58
CA GLU A 451 -23.45 21.94 -9.05
C GLU A 451 -24.32 21.46 -7.88
N ALA A 452 -23.80 20.57 -7.03
CA ALA A 452 -24.55 20.01 -5.91
C ALA A 452 -24.98 21.08 -4.89
N LEU A 453 -24.08 22.01 -4.55
CA LEU A 453 -24.37 23.11 -3.63
C LEU A 453 -25.36 24.12 -4.21
N ALA A 454 -25.26 24.43 -5.50
CA ALA A 454 -26.19 25.33 -6.18
C ALA A 454 -27.62 24.74 -6.21
N VAL A 455 -27.75 23.46 -6.58
CA VAL A 455 -29.03 22.73 -6.56
C VAL A 455 -29.64 22.70 -5.15
N ALA A 456 -28.81 22.66 -4.11
CA ALA A 456 -29.25 22.69 -2.72
C ALA A 456 -29.57 24.10 -2.18
N GLY A 457 -29.64 25.12 -3.04
CA GLY A 457 -29.99 26.50 -2.67
C GLY A 457 -28.81 27.42 -2.37
N GLY A 458 -27.58 27.00 -2.68
CA GLY A 458 -26.34 27.73 -2.42
C GLY A 458 -25.89 28.70 -3.51
N ALA A 459 -26.60 28.81 -4.62
CA ALA A 459 -26.09 29.48 -5.81
C ALA A 459 -25.81 30.98 -5.64
N ALA A 460 -26.57 31.69 -4.80
CA ALA A 460 -26.34 33.11 -4.56
C ALA A 460 -24.96 33.35 -3.92
N ALA A 461 -24.63 32.57 -2.88
CA ALA A 461 -23.34 32.64 -2.21
C ALA A 461 -22.18 32.21 -3.14
N LEU A 462 -22.39 31.18 -3.96
CA LEU A 462 -21.39 30.72 -4.93
C LEU A 462 -21.12 31.76 -6.02
N ARG A 463 -22.16 32.45 -6.53
CA ARG A 463 -22.00 33.54 -7.50
C ARG A 463 -21.26 34.72 -6.89
N GLU A 464 -21.60 35.11 -5.66
CA GLU A 464 -20.89 36.17 -4.93
C GLU A 464 -19.41 35.83 -4.72
N ALA A 465 -19.10 34.55 -4.50
CA ALA A 465 -17.73 34.04 -4.37
C ALA A 465 -16.96 33.91 -5.70
N GLY A 466 -17.58 34.18 -6.86
CA GLY A 466 -16.90 34.12 -8.16
C GLY A 466 -16.90 32.75 -8.85
N ALA A 467 -17.77 31.81 -8.45
CA ALA A 467 -17.78 30.44 -8.98
C ALA A 467 -17.90 30.36 -10.51
N GLU A 468 -18.56 31.31 -11.17
CA GLU A 468 -18.70 31.33 -12.64
C GLU A 468 -17.33 31.47 -13.33
N ALA A 469 -16.43 32.31 -12.80
CA ALA A 469 -15.10 32.51 -13.36
C ALA A 469 -14.22 31.27 -13.16
N ALA A 470 -14.29 30.65 -11.97
CA ALA A 470 -13.57 29.41 -11.67
C ALA A 470 -14.01 28.26 -12.58
N ILE A 471 -15.32 28.08 -12.80
CA ILE A 471 -15.86 27.05 -13.70
C ILE A 471 -15.38 27.25 -15.15
N GLU A 472 -15.36 28.49 -15.64
CA GLU A 472 -14.87 28.74 -17.00
C GLU A 472 -13.36 28.53 -17.13
N GLY A 473 -12.58 28.83 -16.07
CA GLY A 473 -11.16 28.49 -16.00
C GLY A 473 -10.93 26.98 -16.12
N ALA A 474 -11.72 26.18 -15.39
CA ALA A 474 -11.63 24.71 -15.38
C ALA A 474 -11.96 24.04 -16.71
N ARG A 475 -12.74 24.68 -17.59
CA ARG A 475 -13.23 24.08 -18.84
C ARG A 475 -12.08 23.63 -19.75
N GLY A 476 -10.95 24.34 -19.73
CA GLY A 476 -9.76 24.00 -20.51
C GLY A 476 -9.01 22.77 -20.00
N ASP A 477 -9.11 22.49 -18.70
CA ASP A 477 -8.31 21.48 -18.02
C ASP A 477 -9.01 20.11 -17.93
N ILE A 478 -10.35 20.08 -18.06
CA ILE A 478 -11.12 18.83 -18.08
C ILE A 478 -10.97 18.13 -19.44
N VAL A 479 -9.99 17.23 -19.51
CA VAL A 479 -9.65 16.50 -20.75
C VAL A 479 -10.54 15.29 -21.01
N ASN A 480 -11.22 14.75 -19.99
CA ASN A 480 -12.08 13.58 -20.14
C ASN A 480 -13.39 13.95 -20.84
N GLU A 481 -13.61 13.43 -22.05
CA GLU A 481 -14.82 13.69 -22.86
C GLU A 481 -16.13 13.45 -22.12
N ARG A 482 -16.18 12.49 -21.18
CA ARG A 482 -17.41 12.21 -20.40
C ARG A 482 -17.69 13.32 -19.37
N ASN A 483 -16.66 14.00 -18.92
CA ASN A 483 -16.70 14.96 -17.82
C ASN A 483 -16.73 16.41 -18.31
N LYS A 484 -16.49 16.65 -19.61
CA LYS A 484 -16.61 17.99 -20.23
C LYS A 484 -17.98 18.66 -20.05
N THR A 485 -19.00 17.90 -19.68
CA THR A 485 -20.34 18.42 -19.37
C THR A 485 -20.46 19.00 -17.96
N TYR A 486 -19.48 18.76 -17.07
CA TYR A 486 -19.56 19.19 -15.66
C TYR A 486 -19.56 20.72 -15.52
N PRO A 487 -18.72 21.50 -16.23
CA PRO A 487 -18.80 22.95 -16.22
C PRO A 487 -20.19 23.48 -16.62
N ASP A 488 -20.77 22.93 -17.70
CA ASP A 488 -22.08 23.36 -18.20
C ASP A 488 -23.19 23.07 -17.20
N ARG A 489 -23.13 21.92 -16.53
CA ARG A 489 -24.08 21.55 -15.48
C ARG A 489 -23.97 22.47 -14.26
N ALA A 490 -22.75 22.78 -13.84
CA ALA A 490 -22.50 23.68 -12.72
C ALA A 490 -23.01 25.11 -13.02
N LEU A 491 -22.74 25.65 -14.21
CA LEU A 491 -23.26 26.95 -14.66
C LEU A 491 -24.78 26.96 -14.75
N ALA A 492 -25.38 25.91 -15.29
CA ALA A 492 -26.84 25.78 -15.36
C ALA A 492 -27.48 25.75 -13.95
N ALA A 493 -26.85 25.06 -13.00
CA ALA A 493 -27.30 25.02 -11.61
C ALA A 493 -27.19 26.39 -10.92
N LEU A 494 -26.13 27.17 -11.20
CA LEU A 494 -25.99 28.54 -10.70
C LEU A 494 -27.05 29.51 -11.25
N ALA A 495 -27.52 29.28 -12.47
CA ALA A 495 -28.53 30.09 -13.14
C ALA A 495 -29.98 29.71 -12.78
N GLY A 496 -30.22 28.44 -12.41
CA GLY A 496 -31.56 27.85 -12.27
C GLY A 496 -32.14 27.81 -10.85
N SER A 497 -31.45 28.35 -9.85
CA SER A 497 -31.82 28.31 -8.43
C SER A 497 -32.48 29.57 -7.90
#